data_AF-A0A535K5K8-F1
#
_entry.id   AF-A0A535K5K8-F1
#
_cell.length_a   1.000
_cell.length_b   1.000
_cell.length_c   1.000
_cell.angle_alpha   90.00
_cell.angle_beta   90.00
_cell.angle_gamma   90.00
#
_symmetry.space_group_name_H-M   'P 1'
#
loop_
_entity.id
_entity.type
_entity.pdbx_description
1 polymer ?
#
loop_
_entity_poly.entity_id
_entity_poly.type
_entity_poly.pdbx_seq_one_letter_code
_entity_poly.pdbx_strand_id
1 'polypeptide(L)' 'MSTSFADWVSTADAVRATAKKLEKHAALARYLGALDDSDLQIAARLFAGAPFPRRDERVLAVGWSALSDVLLE' A
#
# COMPACT_ATOMS: atom_id res chain seq x y z
N MET A 1 -14.44 4.87 -6.83
CA MET A 1 -14.16 4.17 -8.11
C MET A 1 -12.99 3.25 -7.81
N SER A 2 -13.08 1.99 -8.22
CA SER A 2 -11.99 1.05 -8.02
C SER A 2 -10.83 1.34 -8.98
N THR A 3 -9.59 1.26 -8.50
CA THR A 3 -8.37 1.48 -9.30
C THR A 3 -7.55 0.21 -9.38
N SER A 4 -6.64 0.13 -10.36
CA SER A 4 -5.78 -1.05 -10.50
C SER A 4 -4.68 -1.09 -9.43
N PHE A 5 -4.12 -2.28 -9.19
CA PHE A 5 -2.92 -2.41 -8.36
C PHE A 5 -1.73 -1.65 -8.95
N ALA A 6 -1.64 -1.52 -10.28
CA ALA A 6 -0.58 -0.74 -10.94
C ALA A 6 -0.66 0.76 -10.58
N ASP A 7 -1.87 1.31 -10.44
CA ASP A 7 -2.07 2.70 -10.01
C ASP A 7 -1.59 2.93 -8.57
N TRP A 8 -1.82 1.94 -7.71
CA TRP A 8 -1.32 1.94 -6.34
C TRP A 8 0.22 1.93 -6.31
N VAL A 9 0.85 1.03 -7.08
CA VAL A 9 2.32 0.93 -7.19
C VAL A 9 2.93 2.23 -7.69
N SER A 10 2.37 2.80 -8.77
CA SER A 10 2.83 4.08 -9.32
C SER A 10 2.76 5.22 -8.29
N THR A 11 1.71 5.24 -7.46
CA THR A 11 1.59 6.21 -6.36
C THR A 11 2.62 5.96 -5.27
N ALA A 12 2.87 4.70 -4.89
CA ALA A 12 3.89 4.33 -3.91
C ALA A 12 5.30 4.74 -4.37
N ASP A 13 5.62 4.51 -5.65
CA ASP A 13 6.89 4.92 -6.26
C ASP A 13 7.05 6.44 -6.27
N ALA A 14 5.99 7.19 -6.60
CA ALA A 14 6.00 8.65 -6.53
C ALA A 14 6.26 9.16 -5.10
N VAL A 15 5.67 8.53 -4.09
CA VAL A 15 5.91 8.87 -2.67
C VAL A 15 7.35 8.52 -2.26
N ARG A 16 7.90 7.40 -2.74
CA ARG A 16 9.28 6.98 -2.47
C ARG A 16 10.30 7.90 -3.15
N ALA A 17 10.00 8.40 -4.34
CA ALA A 17 10.91 9.19 -5.16
C ALA A 17 11.21 10.60 -4.61
N THR A 18 10.44 11.08 -3.63
CA THR A 18 10.61 12.41 -3.04
C THR A 18 10.84 12.36 -1.53
N ALA A 19 11.66 13.28 -1.01
CA ALA A 19 11.80 13.52 0.43
C ALA A 19 10.84 14.61 0.94
N LYS A 20 10.24 15.40 0.05
CA LYS A 20 9.42 16.56 0.42
C LYS A 20 8.06 16.12 0.93
N LYS A 21 7.78 16.42 2.21
CA LYS A 21 6.54 16.03 2.89
C LYS A 21 5.29 16.43 2.09
N LEU A 22 5.20 17.66 1.60
CA LEU A 22 4.02 18.15 0.88
C LEU A 22 3.78 17.40 -0.44
N GLU A 23 4.83 17.05 -1.17
CA GLU A 23 4.70 16.27 -2.41
C GLU A 23 4.17 14.86 -2.12
N LYS A 24 4.62 14.23 -1.03
CA LYS A 24 4.06 12.94 -0.58
C LYS A 24 2.57 13.05 -0.26
N HIS A 25 2.18 14.10 0.46
CA HIS A 25 0.75 14.31 0.80
C HIS A 25 -0.08 14.55 -0.45
N ALA A 26 0.42 15.32 -1.41
CA ALA A 26 -0.28 15.57 -2.66
C ALA A 26 -0.50 14.29 -3.48
N ALA A 27 0.53 13.43 -3.60
CA ALA A 27 0.42 12.15 -4.28
C ALA A 27 -0.62 11.23 -3.62
N LEU A 28 -0.57 11.10 -2.29
CA LEU A 28 -1.52 10.27 -1.53
C LEU A 28 -2.94 10.83 -1.58
N ALA A 29 -3.12 12.15 -1.41
CA ALA A 29 -4.44 12.78 -1.44
C ALA A 29 -5.12 12.60 -2.80
N ARG A 30 -4.37 12.75 -3.90
CA ARG A 30 -4.89 12.52 -5.25
C ARG A 30 -5.39 11.09 -5.43
N TYR A 31 -4.60 10.10 -5.01
CA TYR A 31 -4.95 8.69 -5.17
C TYR A 31 -6.10 8.30 -4.23
N LEU A 32 -5.97 8.55 -2.93
CA LEU A 32 -6.96 8.16 -1.92
C LEU A 32 -8.30 8.88 -2.12
N GLY A 33 -8.28 10.14 -2.59
CA GLY A 33 -9.48 10.91 -2.88
C GLY A 33 -10.31 10.42 -4.07
N ALA A 34 -9.77 9.52 -4.91
CA ALA A 34 -10.49 8.93 -6.04
C ALA A 34 -11.16 7.58 -5.71
N LEU A 35 -10.79 6.97 -4.58
CA LEU A 35 -11.27 5.64 -4.19
C LEU A 35 -12.64 5.70 -3.54
N ASP A 36 -13.39 4.60 -3.68
CA ASP A 36 -14.51 4.33 -2.78
C ASP A 36 -14.02 3.78 -1.43
N ASP A 37 -14.91 3.77 -0.44
CA ASP A 37 -14.56 3.42 0.94
C ASP A 37 -13.98 2.00 1.08
N SER A 38 -14.45 1.03 0.29
CA SER A 38 -13.94 -0.33 0.29
C SER A 38 -12.47 -0.39 -0.08
N ASP A 39 -12.11 0.22 -1.21
CA ASP A 39 -10.74 0.19 -1.72
C ASP A 39 -9.83 1.15 -0.93
N LEU A 40 -10.38 2.26 -0.44
CA LEU A 40 -9.68 3.24 0.38
C LEU A 40 -9.06 2.59 1.62
N GLN A 41 -9.84 1.76 2.33
CA GLN A 41 -9.35 1.07 3.53
C GLN A 41 -8.20 0.11 3.23
N ILE A 42 -8.27 -0.60 2.10
CA ILE A 42 -7.24 -1.56 1.69
C ILE A 42 -5.97 -0.81 1.27
N ALA A 43 -6.10 0.18 0.39
CA ALA A 43 -4.96 0.95 -0.10
C ALA A 43 -4.21 1.69 1.03
N ALA A 44 -4.94 2.28 1.98
CA ALA A 44 -4.33 2.99 3.11
C ALA A 44 -3.50 2.04 4.00
N ARG A 45 -3.98 0.81 4.23
CA ARG A 45 -3.26 -0.24 4.98
C ARG A 45 -1.98 -0.66 4.27
N LEU A 46 -2.06 -0.88 2.96
CA LEU A 46 -0.90 -1.24 2.14
C LEU A 46 0.17 -0.13 2.16
N PHE A 47 -0.22 1.15 2.01
CA PHE A 47 0.74 2.26 2.13
C PHE A 47 1.39 2.36 3.51
N ALA A 48 0.66 2.00 4.57
CA ALA A 48 1.17 1.98 5.92
C ALA A 48 2.07 0.77 6.23
N GLY A 49 2.22 -0.18 5.30
CA GLY A 49 2.93 -1.44 5.54
C GLY A 49 2.25 -2.33 6.59
N ALA A 50 0.95 -2.14 6.83
CA ALA A 50 0.19 -2.80 7.88
C ALA A 50 -1.01 -3.53 7.25
N PRO A 51 -0.88 -4.82 6.87
CA PRO A 51 -1.94 -5.56 6.19
C PRO A 51 -3.20 -5.75 7.05
N PHE A 52 -3.05 -5.73 8.38
CA PHE A 52 -4.16 -5.86 9.34
C PHE A 52 -4.34 -4.60 10.19
N PRO A 53 -5.58 -4.28 10.63
CA PRO A 53 -5.82 -3.22 11.61
C PRO A 53 -5.08 -3.48 12.92
N ARG A 54 -4.69 -2.42 13.66
CA ARG A 54 -3.98 -2.57 14.95
C ARG A 54 -4.74 -3.33 16.05
N ARG A 55 -6.07 -3.35 15.97
CA ARG A 55 -6.93 -4.09 16.91
C ARG A 55 -7.09 -5.57 16.53
N ASP A 56 -6.58 -5.94 15.37
CA ASP A 56 -6.59 -7.30 14.84
C ASP A 56 -5.24 -7.91 15.21
N GLU A 57 -5.26 -9.03 15.93
CA GLU A 57 -4.05 -9.68 16.45
C GLU A 57 -3.34 -10.54 15.39
N ARG A 58 -3.87 -10.57 14.15
CA ARG A 58 -3.24 -11.31 13.05
C ARG A 58 -1.92 -10.69 12.65
N VAL A 59 -0.96 -11.57 12.38
CA VAL A 59 0.32 -11.27 11.72
C VAL A 59 0.35 -11.95 10.36
N LEU A 60 1.04 -11.34 9.39
CA LEU A 60 1.16 -11.96 8.06
C LEU A 60 1.94 -13.27 8.12
N ALA A 61 2.88 -13.39 9.07
CA ALA A 61 3.70 -14.59 9.31
C ALA A 61 4.45 -15.11 8.06
N VAL A 62 4.77 -14.23 7.12
CA VAL A 62 5.54 -14.55 5.92
C VAL A 62 6.95 -13.98 6.06
N GLY A 63 7.93 -14.87 6.20
CA GLY A 63 9.35 -14.55 6.20
C GLY A 63 10.00 -14.79 4.83
N TRP A 64 11.31 -14.50 4.73
CA TRP A 64 12.07 -14.66 3.49
C TRP A 64 12.03 -16.08 2.92
N SER A 65 12.12 -17.13 3.76
CA SER A 65 12.06 -18.53 3.29
C SER A 65 10.78 -18.83 2.51
N ALA A 66 9.62 -18.46 3.06
CA ALA A 66 8.33 -18.68 2.39
C ALA A 66 8.20 -17.88 1.08
N LEU A 67 8.86 -16.71 0.99
CA LEU A 67 8.90 -15.92 -0.24
C LEU A 67 9.85 -16.51 -1.29
N SER A 68 11.05 -16.94 -0.88
CA SER A 68 12.03 -17.51 -1.79
C SER A 68 11.53 -18.78 -2.45
N ASP A 69 10.81 -19.62 -1.71
CA ASP A 69 10.26 -20.87 -2.24
C ASP A 69 9.29 -20.60 -3.41
N VAL A 70 8.48 -19.53 -3.33
CA VAL A 70 7.53 -19.18 -4.40
C VAL A 70 8.17 -18.41 -5.55
N LEU A 71 9.22 -17.62 -5.29
CA LEU A 71 9.83 -16.74 -6.29
C LEU A 71 10.96 -17.40 -7.10
N LEU A 72 11.59 -18.45 -6.56
CA LEU A 72 12.77 -19.09 -7.14
C LEU A 72 12.51 -20.49 -7.70
N GLU A 73 11.33 -21.05 -7.46
CA GLU A 73 10.79 -22.24 -8.14
C GLU A 73 10.07 -21.87 -9.43
#